data_AF-A0A212SPQ3-F1
#
_entry.id   AF-A0A212SPQ3-F1
#
_cell.length_a   1.000
_cell.length_b   1.000
_cell.length_c   1.000
_cell.angle_alpha   90.00
_cell.angle_beta   90.00
_cell.angle_gamma   90.00
#
_symmetry.space_group_name_H-M   'P 1'
#
loop_
_entity.id
_entity.type
_entity.pdbx_description
1 polymer ?
#
loop_
_entity_poly.entity_id
_entity_poly.type
_entity_poly.pdbx_seq_one_letter_code
_entity_poly.pdbx_strand_id
1 'polypeptide(L)'
;MTAGTARAPGAAVQRLVPGDPRLSFDGIAGWDRGSGARLPLRMPVDRLATAMSPNFSRLARTTAGVRFAVRTDAAALELEVELDPGGSPLDIRVDGILAHRWTGGPGRHRVAFPLPVTDGTPADVEVWLPHLSVTRIGAVTLRGHRHLLAAARTGRRLLVHGSSLTHCMHADGPSETWPALVAAEYGWRLRNLGFAGEAYLDPVVARTIRDTPADLITLELGINAYIRGAFTARTWGPAVCGFLDTVRDGHPDTPVVVLTPLSSPDRERAVNSAGLTLEGARSLTAEAVRVLQRLGDRRLHLLDGLAVAPVADAGKLYADGLHPTAEGEHVLADRIGARLAAVPPGPEAAPEAGEGAPG
;
A
#
# COMPACT_ATOMS: atom_id res chain seq x y z
N MET A 1 -13.78 17.33 59.72
CA MET A 1 -12.87 17.29 58.56
C MET A 1 -13.06 15.96 57.87
N THR A 2 -14.01 15.90 56.94
CA THR A 2 -14.27 14.71 56.10
C THR A 2 -13.29 14.74 54.94
N ALA A 3 -12.36 13.77 54.92
CA ALA A 3 -11.48 13.55 53.80
C ALA A 3 -12.32 13.18 52.58
N GLY A 4 -12.43 14.10 51.62
CA GLY A 4 -12.99 13.82 50.31
C GLY A 4 -12.07 12.84 49.60
N THR A 5 -12.54 11.62 49.42
CA THR A 5 -11.94 10.69 48.46
C THR A 5 -12.07 11.33 47.09
N ALA A 6 -10.95 11.83 46.56
CA ALA A 6 -10.87 12.29 45.19
C ALA A 6 -11.25 11.11 44.28
N ARG A 7 -12.44 11.19 43.70
CA ARG A 7 -12.90 10.28 42.66
C ARG A 7 -11.85 10.32 41.56
N ALA A 8 -11.21 9.18 41.27
CA ALA A 8 -10.29 9.06 40.14
C ALA A 8 -10.95 9.69 38.91
N PRO A 9 -10.27 10.58 38.16
CA PRO A 9 -10.87 11.23 37.00
C PRO A 9 -11.47 10.14 36.11
N GLY A 10 -12.77 10.25 35.84
CA GLY A 10 -13.50 9.23 35.10
C GLY A 10 -12.81 8.96 33.77
N ALA A 11 -12.51 7.69 33.49
CA ALA A 11 -11.86 7.25 32.26
C ALA A 11 -12.57 7.87 31.04
N ALA A 12 -11.90 8.81 30.34
CA ALA A 12 -12.52 9.52 29.23
C ALA A 12 -12.84 8.55 28.08
N VAL A 13 -13.98 8.76 27.43
CA VAL A 13 -14.39 7.99 26.25
C VAL A 13 -14.57 8.98 25.11
N GLN A 14 -13.78 8.82 24.04
CA GLN A 14 -13.92 9.61 22.83
C GLN A 14 -14.34 8.71 21.68
N ARG A 15 -15.46 9.06 21.04
CA ARG A 15 -15.89 8.47 19.77
C ARG A 15 -15.46 9.42 18.65
N LEU A 16 -14.70 8.90 17.68
CA LEU A 16 -14.22 9.58 16.48
C LEU A 16 -14.94 9.01 15.26
N VAL A 17 -15.21 9.85 14.27
CA VAL A 17 -15.80 9.45 12.99
C VAL A 17 -14.70 9.28 11.93
N PRO A 18 -14.96 8.57 10.82
CA PRO A 18 -14.03 8.52 9.70
C PRO A 18 -13.65 9.95 9.25
N GLY A 19 -12.34 10.19 9.06
CA GLY A 19 -11.80 11.51 8.69
C GLY A 19 -11.78 12.56 9.81
N ASP A 20 -12.00 12.19 11.08
CA ASP A 20 -11.66 13.08 12.19
C ASP A 20 -10.15 13.43 12.13
N PRO A 21 -9.74 14.71 12.26
CA PRO A 21 -8.34 15.12 12.08
C PRO A 21 -7.37 14.52 13.11
N ARG A 22 -7.87 13.93 14.20
CA ARG A 22 -7.05 13.18 15.17
C ARG A 22 -6.70 11.77 14.69
N LEU A 23 -7.40 11.25 13.68
CA LEU A 23 -7.06 10.01 13.00
C LEU A 23 -6.19 10.33 11.80
N SER A 24 -4.88 10.13 11.93
CA SER A 24 -3.93 10.48 10.87
C SER A 24 -3.84 9.33 9.88
N PHE A 25 -4.37 9.50 8.66
CA PHE A 25 -4.39 8.46 7.62
C PHE A 25 -3.15 8.48 6.72
N ASP A 26 -2.74 7.29 6.26
CA ASP A 26 -1.91 7.10 5.06
C ASP A 26 -2.58 6.08 4.13
N GLY A 27 -2.14 6.08 2.87
CA GLY A 27 -2.64 5.14 1.85
C GLY A 27 -3.97 5.53 1.23
N ILE A 28 -4.53 6.72 1.54
CA ILE A 28 -5.87 7.15 1.09
C ILE A 28 -5.84 8.39 0.19
N ALA A 29 -6.58 8.37 -0.92
CA ALA A 29 -6.77 9.50 -1.83
C ALA A 29 -8.01 10.33 -1.45
N GLY A 30 -8.71 9.88 -0.42
CA GLY A 30 -9.97 10.43 0.06
C GLY A 30 -10.92 9.31 0.46
N TRP A 31 -12.21 9.68 0.54
CA TRP A 31 -13.28 8.83 1.02
C TRP A 31 -14.33 8.60 -0.07
N ASP A 32 -15.05 7.48 -0.01
CA ASP A 32 -16.27 7.34 -0.79
C ASP A 32 -17.35 8.34 -0.34
N ARG A 33 -18.33 8.56 -1.21
CA ARG A 33 -19.47 9.45 -0.92
C ARG A 33 -20.45 8.72 0.01
N GLY A 34 -20.90 9.38 1.07
CA GLY A 34 -21.94 8.87 1.96
C GLY A 34 -21.79 9.33 3.40
N SER A 35 -22.78 9.00 4.23
CA SER A 35 -22.76 9.18 5.69
C SER A 35 -22.63 7.83 6.41
N GLY A 36 -22.09 7.84 7.63
CA GLY A 36 -21.87 6.63 8.42
C GLY A 36 -20.52 5.97 8.16
N ALA A 37 -20.51 4.67 7.92
CA ALA A 37 -19.28 3.94 7.63
C ALA A 37 -18.78 4.30 6.22
N ARG A 38 -17.53 4.76 6.12
CA ARG A 38 -16.93 5.24 4.87
C ARG A 38 -15.79 4.34 4.42
N LEU A 39 -15.66 4.18 3.11
CA LEU A 39 -14.55 3.49 2.48
C LEU A 39 -13.39 4.48 2.28
N PRO A 40 -12.21 4.27 2.90
CA PRO A 40 -11.00 4.95 2.47
C PRO A 40 -10.58 4.43 1.09
N LEU A 41 -10.43 5.33 0.12
CA LEU A 41 -10.12 4.99 -1.26
C LEU A 41 -8.62 5.10 -1.51
N ARG A 42 -7.99 4.11 -2.14
CA ARG A 42 -6.54 4.20 -2.49
C ARG A 42 -6.26 5.11 -3.68
N MET A 43 -7.27 5.27 -4.55
CA MET A 43 -7.24 6.10 -5.76
C MET A 43 -8.62 6.72 -6.03
N PRO A 44 -8.70 7.82 -6.79
CA PRO A 44 -9.97 8.36 -7.27
C PRO A 44 -10.79 7.32 -8.05
N VAL A 45 -12.10 7.27 -7.77
CA VAL A 45 -12.98 6.23 -8.33
C VAL A 45 -13.85 6.69 -9.51
N ASP A 46 -13.83 7.98 -9.82
CA ASP A 46 -14.65 8.64 -10.84
C ASP A 46 -14.34 8.14 -12.27
N ARG A 47 -13.11 7.69 -12.51
CA ARG A 47 -12.65 7.21 -13.82
C ARG A 47 -12.44 5.69 -13.88
N LEU A 48 -12.76 4.91 -12.85
CA LEU A 48 -12.49 3.45 -12.86
C LEU A 48 -13.15 2.72 -14.03
N ALA A 49 -14.34 3.16 -14.46
CA ALA A 49 -15.03 2.57 -15.60
C ALA A 49 -14.22 2.64 -16.91
N THR A 50 -13.23 3.55 -17.00
CA THR A 50 -12.35 3.65 -18.17
C THR A 50 -11.33 2.51 -18.28
N ALA A 51 -11.12 1.74 -17.20
CA ALA A 51 -10.35 0.49 -17.27
C ALA A 51 -11.13 -0.64 -17.96
N MET A 52 -12.46 -0.51 -18.11
CA MET A 52 -13.33 -1.54 -18.70
C MET A 52 -13.19 -2.95 -18.05
N SER A 53 -12.69 -3.00 -16.81
CA SER A 53 -12.51 -4.23 -16.03
C SER A 53 -13.30 -4.13 -14.72
N PRO A 54 -14.37 -4.94 -14.54
CA PRO A 54 -15.08 -5.04 -13.27
C PRO A 54 -14.18 -5.51 -12.13
N ASN A 55 -13.23 -6.40 -12.43
CA ASN A 55 -12.29 -6.90 -11.42
C ASN A 55 -11.31 -5.81 -10.98
N PHE A 56 -10.76 -5.02 -11.92
CA PHE A 56 -9.95 -3.84 -11.58
C PHE A 56 -10.75 -2.86 -10.71
N SER A 57 -11.99 -2.56 -11.10
CA SER A 57 -12.87 -1.65 -10.36
C SER A 57 -13.15 -2.12 -8.92
N ARG A 58 -13.21 -3.44 -8.71
CA ARG A 58 -13.32 -4.06 -7.38
C ARG A 58 -12.00 -3.94 -6.61
N LEU A 59 -10.87 -4.28 -7.21
CA LEU A 59 -9.55 -4.23 -6.56
C LEU A 59 -9.12 -2.81 -6.21
N ALA A 60 -9.47 -1.81 -7.03
CA ALA A 60 -9.23 -0.40 -6.74
C ALA A 60 -9.93 0.09 -5.45
N ARG A 61 -10.92 -0.67 -4.96
CA ARG A 61 -11.67 -0.39 -3.72
C ARG A 61 -11.17 -1.19 -2.52
N THR A 62 -10.23 -2.14 -2.70
CA THR A 62 -9.61 -2.82 -1.55
C THR A 62 -8.78 -1.84 -0.74
N THR A 63 -8.53 -2.17 0.52
CA THR A 63 -7.84 -1.28 1.47
C THR A 63 -6.35 -1.62 1.66
N ALA A 64 -5.69 -2.16 0.63
CA ALA A 64 -4.27 -2.51 0.66
C ALA A 64 -3.35 -1.34 1.05
N GLY A 65 -2.57 -1.53 2.11
CA GLY A 65 -1.65 -0.52 2.64
C GLY A 65 -2.34 0.70 3.28
N VAL A 66 -3.67 0.69 3.43
CA VAL A 66 -4.39 1.76 4.13
C VAL A 66 -4.24 1.57 5.63
N ARG A 67 -3.86 2.65 6.31
CA ARG A 67 -3.78 2.70 7.77
C ARG A 67 -4.19 4.05 8.32
N PHE A 68 -4.60 4.07 9.58
CA PHE A 68 -4.64 5.30 10.37
C PHE A 68 -3.89 5.12 11.67
N ALA A 69 -3.46 6.23 12.24
CA ALA A 69 -2.77 6.26 13.52
C ALA A 69 -3.32 7.36 14.42
N VAL A 70 -3.22 7.14 15.72
CA VAL A 70 -3.54 8.12 16.76
C VAL A 70 -2.49 8.00 17.86
N ARG A 71 -2.08 9.13 18.43
CA ARG A 71 -1.16 9.16 19.57
C ARG A 71 -1.97 9.30 20.86
N THR A 72 -1.96 8.26 21.70
CA THR A 72 -2.84 8.18 22.87
C THR A 72 -2.30 7.28 23.98
N ASP A 73 -2.74 7.53 25.21
CA ASP A 73 -2.56 6.64 26.38
C ASP A 73 -3.87 5.87 26.71
N ALA A 74 -4.75 5.68 25.72
CA ALA A 74 -5.99 4.94 25.87
C ALA A 74 -5.74 3.49 26.34
N ALA A 75 -6.61 3.00 27.21
CA ALA A 75 -6.58 1.60 27.67
C ALA A 75 -7.24 0.62 26.67
N ALA A 76 -8.10 1.12 25.78
CA ALA A 76 -8.74 0.31 24.76
C ALA A 76 -9.15 1.11 23.52
N LEU A 77 -9.13 0.42 22.38
CA LEU A 77 -9.62 0.87 21.08
C LEU A 77 -10.80 -0.01 20.67
N GLU A 78 -11.97 0.58 20.43
CA GLU A 78 -13.12 -0.09 19.83
C GLU A 78 -13.32 0.42 18.40
N LEU A 79 -13.43 -0.51 17.45
CA LEU A 79 -13.53 -0.23 16.03
C LEU A 79 -14.85 -0.79 15.48
N GLU A 80 -15.61 0.06 14.80
CA GLU A 80 -16.70 -0.37 13.94
C GLU A 80 -16.18 -0.51 12.51
N VAL A 81 -16.34 -1.68 11.89
CA VAL A 81 -15.99 -1.94 10.49
C VAL A 81 -17.08 -2.69 9.76
N GLU A 82 -17.10 -2.55 8.44
CA GLU A 82 -17.88 -3.40 7.53
C GLU A 82 -16.93 -4.03 6.52
N LEU A 83 -16.91 -5.36 6.50
CA LEU A 83 -15.96 -6.16 5.73
C LEU A 83 -16.64 -6.89 4.57
N ASP A 84 -16.06 -6.77 3.39
CA ASP A 84 -16.41 -7.64 2.26
C ASP A 84 -15.79 -9.05 2.43
N PRO A 85 -16.34 -10.07 1.74
CA PRO A 85 -15.75 -11.41 1.71
C PRO A 85 -14.32 -11.46 1.14
N GLY A 86 -13.58 -12.51 1.54
CA GLY A 86 -12.22 -12.78 1.02
C GLY A 86 -11.13 -11.86 1.59
N GLY A 87 -11.38 -11.25 2.75
CA GLY A 87 -10.44 -10.35 3.41
C GLY A 87 -9.27 -11.05 4.09
N SER A 88 -8.18 -10.31 4.23
CA SER A 88 -7.07 -10.61 5.13
C SER A 88 -7.41 -10.14 6.56
N PRO A 89 -6.55 -10.41 7.55
CA PRO A 89 -6.70 -9.82 8.88
C PRO A 89 -6.60 -8.29 8.88
N LEU A 90 -7.02 -7.70 9.99
CA LEU A 90 -6.71 -6.34 10.42
C LEU A 90 -5.61 -6.41 11.50
N ASP A 91 -4.65 -5.51 11.47
CA ASP A 91 -3.60 -5.41 12.48
C ASP A 91 -3.73 -4.13 13.30
N ILE A 92 -3.46 -4.22 14.61
CA ILE A 92 -3.24 -3.07 15.50
C ILE A 92 -1.80 -3.12 15.96
N ARG A 93 -1.06 -2.03 15.74
CA ARG A 93 0.31 -1.86 16.21
C ARG A 93 0.37 -0.75 17.25
N VAL A 94 1.24 -0.92 18.25
CA VAL A 94 1.50 0.07 19.30
C VAL A 94 3.00 0.32 19.34
N ASP A 95 3.41 1.57 19.11
CA ASP A 95 4.81 1.98 18.94
C ASP A 95 5.57 1.06 17.96
N GLY A 96 4.91 0.74 16.84
CA GLY A 96 5.47 -0.10 15.78
C GLY A 96 5.46 -1.61 16.09
N ILE A 97 5.00 -2.07 17.25
CA ILE A 97 4.93 -3.50 17.60
C ILE A 97 3.51 -4.03 17.36
N LEU A 98 3.36 -5.19 16.72
CA LEU A 98 2.05 -5.83 16.54
C LEU A 98 1.46 -6.21 17.90
N ALA A 99 0.34 -5.58 18.26
CA ALA A 99 -0.38 -5.83 19.51
C ALA A 99 -1.58 -6.77 19.30
N HIS A 100 -2.29 -6.62 18.19
CA HIS A 100 -3.41 -7.48 17.82
C HIS A 100 -3.41 -7.78 16.32
N ARG A 101 -3.80 -9.01 15.99
CA ARG A 101 -4.23 -9.42 14.66
C ARG A 101 -5.62 -10.02 14.77
N TRP A 102 -6.56 -9.52 13.97
CA TRP A 102 -7.95 -9.93 14.04
C TRP A 102 -8.52 -10.21 12.67
N THR A 103 -9.22 -11.34 12.55
CA THR A 103 -9.92 -11.75 11.33
C THR A 103 -11.41 -11.76 11.61
N GLY A 104 -12.16 -10.92 10.89
CA GLY A 104 -13.62 -10.91 10.89
C GLY A 104 -14.20 -11.63 9.67
N GLY A 105 -15.39 -12.21 9.83
CA GLY A 105 -16.19 -12.66 8.69
C GLY A 105 -16.78 -11.48 7.89
N PRO A 106 -17.47 -11.72 6.77
CA PRO A 106 -18.17 -10.66 6.05
C PRO A 106 -19.25 -9.99 6.91
N GLY A 107 -19.49 -8.70 6.69
CA GLY A 107 -20.54 -7.93 7.36
C GLY A 107 -20.02 -6.91 8.37
N ARG A 108 -20.94 -6.41 9.22
CA ARG A 108 -20.67 -5.35 10.20
C ARG A 108 -20.15 -5.93 11.51
N HIS A 109 -19.07 -5.36 12.02
CA HIS A 109 -18.46 -5.72 13.29
C HIS A 109 -18.25 -4.50 14.16
N ARG A 110 -18.34 -4.71 15.47
CA ARG A 110 -17.86 -3.78 16.49
C ARG A 110 -16.97 -4.57 17.43
N VAL A 111 -15.68 -4.27 17.42
CA VAL A 111 -14.67 -5.06 18.12
C VAL A 111 -13.86 -4.16 19.03
N ALA A 112 -13.66 -4.56 20.29
CA ALA A 112 -12.86 -3.84 21.26
C ALA A 112 -11.53 -4.57 21.49
N PHE A 113 -10.44 -3.80 21.45
CA PHE A 113 -9.08 -4.26 21.61
C PHE A 113 -8.47 -3.60 22.85
N PRO A 114 -8.00 -4.37 23.84
CA PRO A 114 -7.23 -3.82 24.95
C PRO A 114 -5.89 -3.31 24.42
N LEU A 115 -5.49 -2.10 24.80
CA LEU A 115 -4.18 -1.56 24.44
C LEU A 115 -3.21 -1.80 25.61
N PRO A 116 -1.89 -1.96 25.33
CA PRO A 116 -0.89 -2.04 26.39
C PRO A 116 -1.00 -0.85 27.34
N VAL A 117 -1.07 -1.11 28.64
CA VAL A 117 -1.16 -0.06 29.65
C VAL A 117 0.16 0.70 29.68
N THR A 118 0.13 1.98 29.37
CA THR A 118 1.28 2.87 29.55
C THR A 118 1.21 3.54 30.91
N ASP A 119 2.35 4.03 31.41
CA ASP A 119 2.45 4.87 32.62
C ASP A 119 1.80 6.27 32.44
N GLY A 120 1.09 6.48 31.34
CA GLY A 120 0.56 7.77 30.90
C GLY A 120 1.31 8.41 29.77
N THR A 121 2.44 7.85 29.37
CA THR A 121 3.11 8.23 28.14
C THR A 121 2.23 7.82 26.95
N PRO A 122 1.83 8.75 26.07
CA PRO A 122 1.05 8.41 24.87
C PRO A 122 1.91 7.65 23.86
N ALA A 123 1.37 6.54 23.35
CA ALA A 123 1.96 5.70 22.32
C ALA A 123 1.30 5.96 20.96
N ASP A 124 2.00 5.63 19.88
CA ASP A 124 1.43 5.64 18.53
C ASP A 124 0.67 4.33 18.30
N VAL A 125 -0.67 4.42 18.24
CA VAL A 125 -1.56 3.31 17.97
C VAL A 125 -1.97 3.35 16.51
N GLU A 126 -1.53 2.36 15.74
CA GLU A 126 -1.83 2.23 14.31
C GLU A 126 -2.81 1.10 14.05
N VAL A 127 -3.74 1.33 13.11
CA VAL A 127 -4.66 0.32 12.60
C VAL A 127 -4.41 0.14 11.11
N TRP A 128 -3.98 -1.05 10.72
CA TRP A 128 -3.76 -1.45 9.33
C TRP A 128 -4.96 -2.27 8.84
N LEU A 129 -5.63 -1.77 7.81
CA LEU A 129 -6.85 -2.39 7.30
C LEU A 129 -6.56 -3.65 6.49
N PRO A 130 -7.52 -4.59 6.41
CA PRO A 130 -7.44 -5.73 5.51
C PRO A 130 -7.04 -5.33 4.08
N HIS A 131 -5.98 -5.92 3.55
CA HIS A 131 -5.44 -5.57 2.24
C HIS A 131 -6.13 -6.31 1.08
N LEU A 132 -6.76 -7.46 1.34
CA LEU A 132 -7.39 -8.29 0.31
C LEU A 132 -8.89 -8.07 0.12
N SER A 133 -9.52 -7.23 0.94
CA SER A 133 -10.95 -6.89 0.83
C SER A 133 -11.21 -5.39 0.92
N VAL A 134 -12.45 -5.02 0.65
CA VAL A 134 -12.98 -3.69 0.93
C VAL A 134 -13.31 -3.62 2.41
N THR A 135 -12.78 -2.61 3.11
CA THR A 135 -13.10 -2.33 4.51
C THR A 135 -13.67 -0.93 4.63
N ARG A 136 -14.92 -0.81 5.06
CA ARG A 136 -15.46 0.49 5.48
C ARG A 136 -15.22 0.69 6.97
N ILE A 137 -14.82 1.90 7.33
CA ILE A 137 -14.57 2.31 8.72
C ILE A 137 -15.82 3.05 9.21
N GLY A 138 -16.36 2.62 10.34
CA GLY A 138 -17.39 3.32 11.12
C GLY A 138 -16.76 4.18 12.23
N ALA A 139 -17.34 4.15 13.43
CA ALA A 139 -16.74 4.87 14.54
C ALA A 139 -15.48 4.20 15.09
N VAL A 140 -14.54 5.03 15.53
CA VAL A 140 -13.33 4.66 16.26
C VAL A 140 -13.45 5.21 17.68
N THR A 141 -13.56 4.34 18.69
CA THR A 141 -13.79 4.75 20.08
C THR A 141 -12.57 4.44 20.95
N LEU A 142 -11.99 5.46 21.57
CA LEU A 142 -10.87 5.34 22.49
C LEU A 142 -11.40 5.47 23.93
N ARG A 143 -11.00 4.55 24.81
CA ARG A 143 -11.47 4.50 26.20
C ARG A 143 -10.32 4.61 27.18
N GLY A 144 -10.52 5.37 28.25
CA GLY A 144 -9.56 5.53 29.33
C GLY A 144 -8.33 6.37 28.97
N HIS A 145 -8.44 7.27 28.00
CA HIS A 145 -7.33 8.14 27.62
C HIS A 145 -7.31 9.44 28.44
N ARG A 146 -6.12 10.02 28.61
CA ARG A 146 -5.90 11.43 28.99
C ARG A 146 -5.42 12.24 27.79
N HIS A 147 -4.66 11.62 26.90
CA HIS A 147 -4.10 12.22 25.69
C HIS A 147 -4.69 11.58 24.44
N LEU A 148 -5.09 12.40 23.49
CA LEU A 148 -5.60 11.97 22.20
C LEU A 148 -5.22 12.98 21.13
N LEU A 149 -4.15 12.67 20.39
CA LEU A 149 -3.54 13.56 19.42
C LEU A 149 -3.44 12.85 18.06
N ALA A 150 -3.42 13.65 16.99
CA ALA A 150 -3.00 13.16 15.68
C ALA A 150 -1.57 12.61 15.75
N ALA A 151 -1.34 11.43 15.17
CA ALA A 151 0.00 10.88 15.05
C ALA A 151 0.81 11.66 13.99
N ALA A 152 2.09 11.91 14.25
CA ALA A 152 2.94 12.62 13.30
C ALA A 152 3.17 11.76 12.03
N ARG A 153 3.06 12.38 10.85
CA ARG A 153 3.30 11.72 9.55
C ARG A 153 4.32 12.50 8.71
N THR A 154 5.59 12.45 9.11
CA THR A 154 6.67 13.29 8.57
C THR A 154 7.64 12.57 7.61
N GLY A 155 7.41 11.29 7.35
CA GLY A 155 8.25 10.47 6.48
C GLY A 155 8.05 10.70 4.98
N ARG A 156 9.00 10.24 4.17
CA ARG A 156 8.90 10.24 2.69
C ARG A 156 7.65 9.48 2.24
N ARG A 157 6.95 10.00 1.24
CA ARG A 157 5.82 9.31 0.58
C ARG A 157 6.35 8.30 -0.43
N LEU A 158 6.16 7.02 -0.13
CA LEU A 158 6.43 5.90 -1.01
C LEU A 158 5.13 5.51 -1.72
N LEU A 159 5.09 5.66 -3.04
CA LEU A 159 4.03 5.09 -3.87
C LEU A 159 4.54 3.81 -4.53
N VAL A 160 3.82 2.71 -4.37
CA VAL A 160 4.10 1.46 -5.07
C VAL A 160 2.94 1.08 -5.99
N HIS A 161 3.24 0.57 -7.18
CA HIS A 161 2.25 -0.01 -8.09
C HIS A 161 2.77 -1.33 -8.65
N GLY A 162 1.86 -2.29 -8.83
CA GLY A 162 2.20 -3.56 -9.48
C GLY A 162 1.07 -4.57 -9.40
N SER A 163 1.45 -5.83 -9.56
CA SER A 163 0.57 -6.99 -9.64
C SER A 163 0.17 -7.54 -8.27
N SER A 164 -0.15 -8.84 -8.20
CA SER A 164 -0.36 -9.58 -6.97
C SER A 164 0.86 -9.61 -6.05
N LEU A 165 2.07 -9.43 -6.60
CA LEU A 165 3.33 -9.33 -5.84
C LEU A 165 3.41 -8.02 -5.05
N THR A 166 2.79 -6.95 -5.55
CA THR A 166 2.68 -5.68 -4.80
C THR A 166 1.41 -5.66 -3.94
N HIS A 167 0.38 -6.41 -4.33
CA HIS A 167 -0.85 -6.59 -3.55
C HIS A 167 -0.66 -7.55 -2.35
N CYS A 168 0.35 -8.42 -2.38
CA CYS A 168 0.81 -9.30 -1.30
C CYS A 168 -0.23 -10.34 -0.84
N MET A 169 -0.64 -11.20 -1.79
CA MET A 169 -1.74 -12.17 -1.64
C MET A 169 -1.57 -13.19 -0.50
N HIS A 170 -0.33 -13.46 -0.08
CA HIS A 170 0.01 -14.47 0.93
C HIS A 170 0.79 -13.89 2.12
N ALA A 171 0.82 -12.56 2.26
CA ALA A 171 1.32 -11.94 3.47
C ALA A 171 0.46 -12.36 4.68
N ASP A 172 1.12 -12.58 5.82
CA ASP A 172 0.48 -13.00 7.07
C ASP A 172 -0.54 -11.97 7.60
N GLY A 173 -0.34 -10.69 7.29
CA GLY A 173 -1.30 -9.63 7.54
C GLY A 173 -0.93 -8.31 6.84
N PRO A 174 -1.79 -7.29 6.96
CA PRO A 174 -1.65 -6.05 6.20
C PRO A 174 -0.40 -5.24 6.58
N SER A 175 0.09 -5.38 7.82
CA SER A 175 1.33 -4.73 8.26
C SER A 175 2.61 -5.53 7.94
N GLU A 176 2.47 -6.71 7.33
CA GLU A 176 3.57 -7.64 6.98
C GLU A 176 3.67 -7.87 5.46
N THR A 177 3.08 -6.98 4.67
CA THR A 177 3.31 -6.91 3.22
C THR A 177 4.68 -6.28 2.96
N TRP A 178 5.43 -6.70 1.93
CA TRP A 178 6.75 -6.11 1.69
C TRP A 178 6.75 -4.56 1.61
N PRO A 179 5.74 -3.87 1.02
CA PRO A 179 5.71 -2.41 1.03
C PRO A 179 5.46 -1.83 2.42
N ALA A 180 4.66 -2.50 3.25
CA ALA A 180 4.39 -2.08 4.63
C ALA A 180 5.64 -2.25 5.51
N LEU A 181 6.36 -3.36 5.35
CA LEU A 181 7.61 -3.64 6.05
C LEU A 181 8.68 -2.60 5.69
N VAL A 182 8.88 -2.31 4.41
CA VAL A 182 9.79 -1.24 3.96
C VAL A 182 9.37 0.12 4.53
N ALA A 183 8.06 0.43 4.49
CA ALA A 183 7.59 1.70 5.02
C ALA A 183 7.81 1.82 6.54
N ALA A 184 7.64 0.74 7.29
CA ALA A 184 7.89 0.71 8.73
C ALA A 184 9.40 0.87 9.03
N GLU A 185 10.26 0.14 8.33
CA GLU A 185 11.72 0.15 8.54
C GLU A 185 12.32 1.55 8.34
N TYR A 186 11.91 2.25 7.27
CA TYR A 186 12.47 3.56 6.92
C TYR A 186 11.63 4.74 7.40
N GLY A 187 10.56 4.49 8.16
CA GLY A 187 9.63 5.52 8.63
C GLY A 187 8.93 6.26 7.49
N TRP A 188 8.61 5.58 6.39
CA TRP A 188 7.96 6.15 5.20
C TRP A 188 6.43 6.03 5.25
N ARG A 189 5.80 6.81 4.38
CA ARG A 189 4.35 6.93 4.23
C ARG A 189 3.92 6.17 2.97
N LEU A 190 3.29 5.01 3.15
CA LEU A 190 2.95 4.11 2.06
C LEU A 190 1.65 4.51 1.35
N ARG A 191 1.70 4.53 0.01
CA ARG A 191 0.56 4.39 -0.88
C ARG A 191 0.73 3.13 -1.72
N ASN A 192 -0.09 2.11 -1.47
CA ASN A 192 -0.05 0.87 -2.25
C ASN A 192 -1.14 0.89 -3.34
N LEU A 193 -0.75 0.81 -4.61
CA LEU A 193 -1.60 0.66 -5.80
C LEU A 193 -1.35 -0.68 -6.50
N GLY A 194 -1.11 -1.74 -5.72
CA GLY A 194 -1.09 -3.12 -6.19
C GLY A 194 -2.48 -3.60 -6.54
N PHE A 195 -2.61 -4.23 -7.71
CA PHE A 195 -3.86 -4.79 -8.22
C PHE A 195 -3.62 -6.21 -8.76
N ALA A 196 -3.95 -7.21 -7.93
CA ALA A 196 -3.72 -8.61 -8.25
C ALA A 196 -4.39 -9.04 -9.56
N GLY A 197 -3.57 -9.37 -10.56
CA GLY A 197 -4.04 -9.83 -11.86
C GLY A 197 -4.56 -8.72 -12.78
N GLU A 198 -4.37 -7.44 -12.43
CA GLU A 198 -4.89 -6.29 -13.19
C GLU A 198 -3.83 -5.20 -13.44
N ALA A 199 -2.55 -5.54 -13.40
CA ALA A 199 -1.46 -4.60 -13.71
C ALA A 199 -1.07 -4.66 -15.20
N TYR A 200 -1.81 -3.96 -16.07
CA TYR A 200 -1.62 -3.98 -17.53
C TYR A 200 -1.15 -2.66 -18.14
N LEU A 201 -0.59 -1.73 -17.34
CA LEU A 201 -0.23 -0.37 -17.76
C LEU A 201 -1.47 0.49 -18.12
N ASP A 202 -2.57 0.26 -17.41
CA ASP A 202 -3.82 0.99 -17.64
C ASP A 202 -3.63 2.52 -17.52
N PRO A 203 -4.08 3.32 -18.51
CA PRO A 203 -3.90 4.77 -18.47
C PRO A 203 -4.57 5.45 -17.27
N VAL A 204 -5.62 4.84 -16.70
CA VAL A 204 -6.24 5.37 -15.48
C VAL A 204 -5.29 5.29 -14.29
N VAL A 205 -4.50 4.21 -14.19
CA VAL A 205 -3.49 4.05 -13.14
C VAL A 205 -2.34 5.01 -13.36
N ALA A 206 -1.83 5.14 -14.60
CA ALA A 206 -0.76 6.09 -14.91
C ALA A 206 -1.12 7.52 -14.50
N ARG A 207 -2.34 7.97 -14.82
CA ARG A 207 -2.85 9.29 -14.41
C ARG A 207 -3.07 9.40 -12.90
N THR A 208 -3.55 8.35 -12.25
CA THR A 208 -3.62 8.34 -10.78
C THR A 208 -2.25 8.53 -10.16
N ILE A 209 -1.22 7.82 -10.64
CA ILE A 209 0.15 7.98 -10.14
C ILE A 209 0.62 9.41 -10.40
N ARG A 210 0.51 9.91 -11.64
CA ARG A 210 0.84 11.29 -12.04
C ARG A 210 0.26 12.35 -11.11
N ASP A 211 -0.99 12.18 -10.69
CA ASP A 211 -1.72 13.16 -9.88
C ASP A 211 -1.56 12.92 -8.36
N THR A 212 -0.92 11.83 -7.94
CA THR A 212 -0.73 11.47 -6.52
C THR A 212 0.63 11.95 -6.02
N PRO A 213 0.70 12.84 -5.02
CA PRO A 213 1.98 13.28 -4.49
C PRO A 213 2.84 12.13 -3.95
N ALA A 214 4.09 12.06 -4.41
CA ALA A 214 5.04 11.01 -4.04
C ALA A 214 6.47 11.54 -4.04
N ASP A 215 7.27 11.09 -3.07
CA ASP A 215 8.69 11.42 -2.96
C ASP A 215 9.58 10.29 -3.51
N LEU A 216 9.02 9.08 -3.65
CA LEU A 216 9.59 7.93 -4.32
C LEU A 216 8.47 7.07 -4.92
N ILE A 217 8.63 6.67 -6.18
CA ILE A 217 7.67 5.81 -6.89
C ILE A 217 8.36 4.49 -7.26
N THR A 218 7.74 3.36 -6.94
CA THR A 218 8.22 2.03 -7.33
C THR A 218 7.16 1.32 -8.17
N LEU A 219 7.54 0.88 -9.38
CA LEU A 219 6.65 0.27 -10.37
C LEU A 219 7.12 -1.15 -10.68
N GLU A 220 6.39 -2.16 -10.20
CA GLU A 220 6.58 -3.56 -10.59
C GLU A 220 5.78 -3.86 -11.87
N LEU A 221 6.48 -4.07 -12.98
CA LEU A 221 5.88 -4.12 -14.31
C LEU A 221 6.18 -5.42 -15.06
N GLY A 222 5.13 -6.16 -15.42
CA GLY A 222 5.15 -7.09 -16.55
C GLY A 222 4.56 -8.47 -16.30
N ILE A 223 4.52 -8.98 -15.07
CA ILE A 223 4.10 -10.37 -14.82
C ILE A 223 2.64 -10.63 -15.24
N ASN A 224 1.70 -9.73 -14.95
CA ASN A 224 0.30 -9.90 -15.36
C ASN A 224 0.13 -9.77 -16.87
N ALA A 225 0.75 -8.76 -17.48
CA ALA A 225 0.79 -8.59 -18.93
C ALA A 225 1.32 -9.85 -19.65
N TYR A 226 2.39 -10.45 -19.13
CA TYR A 226 2.94 -11.72 -19.62
C TYR A 226 1.93 -12.86 -19.44
N ILE A 227 1.39 -13.07 -18.22
CA ILE A 227 0.47 -14.18 -17.92
C ILE A 227 -0.77 -14.15 -18.83
N ARG A 228 -1.28 -12.96 -19.18
CA ARG A 228 -2.46 -12.83 -20.04
C ARG A 228 -2.15 -12.73 -21.54
N GLY A 229 -0.89 -12.63 -21.94
CA GLY A 229 -0.53 -12.34 -23.33
C GLY A 229 -1.13 -11.02 -23.82
N ALA A 230 -1.20 -10.01 -22.94
CA ALA A 230 -1.85 -8.73 -23.24
C ALA A 230 -1.07 -7.89 -24.27
N PHE A 231 0.23 -8.15 -24.40
CA PHE A 231 1.14 -7.43 -25.29
C PHE A 231 2.01 -8.40 -26.07
N THR A 232 2.47 -7.95 -27.24
CA THR A 232 3.51 -8.63 -28.03
C THR A 232 4.87 -8.00 -27.74
N ALA A 233 5.95 -8.62 -28.24
CA ALA A 233 7.29 -8.01 -28.18
C ALA A 233 7.34 -6.61 -28.78
N ARG A 234 6.53 -6.34 -29.81
CA ARG A 234 6.47 -5.01 -30.44
C ARG A 234 5.74 -3.98 -29.60
N THR A 235 4.68 -4.37 -28.90
CA THR A 235 3.79 -3.41 -28.21
C THR A 235 4.15 -3.16 -26.75
N TRP A 236 4.88 -4.08 -26.10
CA TRP A 236 5.24 -3.94 -24.68
C TRP A 236 6.15 -2.73 -24.38
N GLY A 237 7.31 -2.64 -25.04
CA GLY A 237 8.28 -1.56 -24.79
C GLY A 237 7.69 -0.15 -24.93
N PRO A 238 7.00 0.19 -26.05
CA PRO A 238 6.35 1.49 -26.19
C PRO A 238 5.25 1.76 -25.16
N ALA A 239 4.51 0.74 -24.72
CA ALA A 239 3.50 0.90 -23.67
C ALA A 239 4.16 1.24 -22.33
N VAL A 240 5.28 0.59 -22.00
CA VAL A 240 6.08 0.93 -20.81
C VAL A 240 6.59 2.38 -20.90
N CYS A 241 7.14 2.80 -22.05
CA CYS A 241 7.58 4.19 -22.23
C CYS A 241 6.42 5.19 -22.02
N GLY A 242 5.28 4.99 -22.69
CA GLY A 242 4.14 5.90 -22.56
C GLY A 242 3.53 5.95 -21.14
N PHE A 243 3.55 4.82 -20.41
CA PHE A 243 3.16 4.79 -19.00
C PHE A 243 4.11 5.64 -18.15
N LEU A 244 5.42 5.50 -18.35
CA LEU A 244 6.44 6.27 -17.63
C LEU A 244 6.41 7.76 -18.00
N ASP A 245 6.20 8.10 -19.26
CA ASP A 245 6.03 9.50 -19.70
C ASP A 245 4.82 10.13 -19.00
N THR A 246 3.68 9.41 -18.92
CA THR A 246 2.49 9.91 -18.20
C THR A 246 2.78 10.12 -16.71
N VAL A 247 3.56 9.24 -16.07
CA VAL A 247 3.99 9.45 -14.68
C VAL A 247 4.89 10.69 -14.57
N ARG A 248 5.81 10.88 -15.52
CA ARG A 248 6.72 12.04 -15.57
C ARG A 248 6.03 13.38 -15.76
N ASP A 249 4.88 13.41 -16.44
CA ASP A 249 4.07 14.64 -16.57
C ASP A 249 3.71 15.26 -15.20
N GLY A 250 3.59 14.46 -14.13
CA GLY A 250 3.32 14.91 -12.77
C GLY A 250 4.53 14.87 -11.84
N HIS A 251 5.55 14.10 -12.22
CA HIS A 251 6.73 13.81 -11.42
C HIS A 251 8.03 14.02 -12.20
N PRO A 252 8.34 15.25 -12.65
CA PRO A 252 9.52 15.51 -13.47
C PRO A 252 10.84 15.14 -12.77
N ASP A 253 10.91 15.34 -11.45
CA ASP A 253 12.15 15.15 -10.66
C ASP A 253 12.07 14.06 -9.58
N THR A 254 10.89 13.49 -9.31
CA THR A 254 10.71 12.42 -8.31
C THR A 254 11.46 11.16 -8.77
N PRO A 255 12.24 10.48 -7.92
CA PRO A 255 12.84 9.20 -8.29
C PRO A 255 11.76 8.16 -8.60
N VAL A 256 11.90 7.49 -9.75
CA VAL A 256 11.04 6.38 -10.16
C VAL A 256 11.91 5.13 -10.31
N VAL A 257 11.56 4.08 -9.59
CA VAL A 257 12.22 2.78 -9.65
C VAL A 257 11.32 1.80 -10.39
N VAL A 258 11.76 1.34 -11.55
CA VAL A 258 11.07 0.28 -12.29
C VAL A 258 11.67 -1.06 -11.88
N LEU A 259 10.86 -1.86 -11.18
CA LEU A 259 11.14 -3.25 -10.86
C LEU A 259 10.63 -4.12 -12.00
N THR A 260 11.53 -4.79 -12.70
CA THR A 260 11.13 -5.77 -13.72
C THR A 260 10.48 -7.00 -13.05
N PRO A 261 9.80 -7.90 -13.80
CA PRO A 261 9.18 -9.06 -13.19
C PRO A 261 10.18 -9.86 -12.34
N LEU A 262 9.75 -10.25 -11.13
CA LEU A 262 10.48 -11.19 -10.28
C LEU A 262 10.61 -12.55 -10.99
N SER A 263 11.41 -13.46 -10.43
CA SER A 263 11.48 -14.82 -10.98
C SER A 263 10.14 -15.55 -10.88
N SER A 264 9.81 -16.33 -11.90
CA SER A 264 8.79 -17.37 -11.80
C SER A 264 9.25 -18.58 -12.62
N PRO A 265 9.84 -19.61 -11.99
CA PRO A 265 10.65 -20.63 -12.65
C PRO A 265 10.00 -21.25 -13.90
N ASP A 266 8.76 -21.72 -13.78
CA ASP A 266 8.03 -22.37 -14.88
C ASP A 266 7.68 -21.42 -16.02
N ARG A 267 7.76 -20.11 -15.79
CA ARG A 267 7.37 -19.05 -16.72
C ARG A 267 8.55 -18.37 -17.39
N GLU A 268 9.78 -18.53 -16.89
CA GLU A 268 10.97 -17.81 -17.39
C GLU A 268 11.11 -17.93 -18.91
N ARG A 269 11.05 -19.17 -19.42
CA ARG A 269 11.23 -19.48 -20.85
C ARG A 269 9.96 -19.92 -21.57
N ALA A 270 8.85 -20.07 -20.86
CA ALA A 270 7.58 -20.42 -21.48
C ALA A 270 7.12 -19.28 -22.39
N VAL A 271 6.68 -19.61 -23.60
CA VAL A 271 6.13 -18.63 -24.54
C VAL A 271 4.63 -18.51 -24.29
N ASN A 272 4.15 -17.30 -24.01
CA ASN A 272 2.73 -17.03 -23.82
C ASN A 272 1.97 -16.98 -25.17
N SER A 273 0.65 -16.76 -25.11
CA SER A 273 -0.22 -16.69 -26.28
C SER A 273 0.11 -15.56 -27.27
N ALA A 274 0.89 -14.55 -26.85
CA ALA A 274 1.32 -13.42 -27.67
C ALA A 274 2.77 -13.52 -28.17
N GLY A 275 3.42 -14.67 -27.96
CA GLY A 275 4.79 -14.92 -28.42
C GLY A 275 5.89 -14.35 -27.52
N LEU A 276 5.58 -13.94 -26.29
CA LEU A 276 6.55 -13.43 -25.32
C LEU A 276 6.89 -14.46 -24.25
N THR A 277 8.13 -14.44 -23.75
CA THR A 277 8.54 -15.12 -22.51
C THR A 277 8.61 -14.13 -21.35
N LEU A 278 8.66 -14.62 -20.10
CA LEU A 278 8.86 -13.73 -18.94
C LEU A 278 10.24 -13.07 -18.97
N GLU A 279 11.28 -13.81 -19.36
CA GLU A 279 12.62 -13.27 -19.64
C GLU A 279 12.58 -12.16 -20.70
N GLY A 280 11.77 -12.34 -21.75
CA GLY A 280 11.57 -11.35 -22.80
C GLY A 280 10.88 -10.09 -22.29
N ALA A 281 9.82 -10.24 -21.49
CA ALA A 281 9.15 -9.11 -20.83
C ALA A 281 10.12 -8.34 -19.92
N ARG A 282 10.93 -9.04 -19.12
CA ARG A 282 11.98 -8.46 -18.27
C ARG A 282 13.00 -7.66 -19.08
N SER A 283 13.50 -8.24 -20.17
CA SER A 283 14.49 -7.62 -21.05
C SER A 283 13.95 -6.36 -21.73
N LEU A 284 12.71 -6.42 -22.23
CA LEU A 284 12.05 -5.29 -22.89
C LEU A 284 11.69 -4.16 -21.91
N THR A 285 11.26 -4.49 -20.67
CA THR A 285 11.06 -3.48 -19.61
C THR A 285 12.38 -2.78 -19.28
N ALA A 286 13.46 -3.55 -19.11
CA ALA A 286 14.78 -2.99 -18.85
C ALA A 286 15.26 -2.10 -20.00
N GLU A 287 15.01 -2.49 -21.26
CA GLU A 287 15.40 -1.67 -22.41
C GLU A 287 14.58 -0.38 -22.53
N ALA A 288 13.27 -0.42 -22.27
CA ALA A 288 12.43 0.78 -22.22
C ALA A 288 12.98 1.81 -21.21
N VAL A 289 13.36 1.35 -20.01
CA VAL A 289 13.99 2.20 -18.99
C VAL A 289 15.32 2.78 -19.49
N ARG A 290 16.19 1.96 -20.08
CA ARG A 290 17.48 2.43 -20.62
C ARG A 290 17.31 3.42 -21.77
N VAL A 291 16.29 3.26 -22.61
CA VAL A 291 15.95 4.22 -23.67
C VAL A 291 15.62 5.57 -23.05
N LEU A 292 14.70 5.63 -22.08
CA LEU A 292 14.33 6.90 -21.42
C LEU A 292 15.50 7.54 -20.67
N GLN A 293 16.36 6.74 -20.03
CA GLN A 293 17.60 7.24 -19.41
C GLN A 293 18.53 7.88 -20.45
N ARG A 294 18.72 7.25 -21.62
CA ARG A 294 19.52 7.83 -22.72
C ARG A 294 18.90 9.09 -23.30
N LEU A 295 17.58 9.23 -23.24
CA LEU A 295 16.84 10.43 -23.63
C LEU A 295 16.86 11.53 -22.54
N GLY A 296 17.49 11.28 -21.39
CA GLY A 296 17.80 12.31 -20.40
C GLY A 296 17.16 12.13 -19.03
N ASP A 297 16.32 11.10 -18.81
CA ASP A 297 15.73 10.84 -17.51
C ASP A 297 16.75 10.27 -16.53
N ARG A 298 17.38 11.16 -15.74
CA ARG A 298 18.41 10.80 -14.73
C ARG A 298 17.82 10.34 -13.39
N ARG A 299 16.50 10.43 -13.22
CA ARG A 299 15.78 10.07 -11.99
C ARG A 299 14.99 8.76 -12.16
N LEU A 300 15.15 8.09 -13.30
CA LEU A 300 14.59 6.77 -13.56
C LEU A 300 15.65 5.71 -13.25
N HIS A 301 15.28 4.75 -12.41
CA HIS A 301 16.16 3.69 -11.93
C HIS A 301 15.58 2.34 -12.33
N LEU A 302 16.46 1.43 -12.77
CA LEU A 302 16.09 0.05 -13.05
C LEU A 302 16.49 -0.83 -11.87
N LEU A 303 15.54 -1.62 -11.36
CA LEU A 303 15.79 -2.72 -10.44
C LEU A 303 15.47 -4.04 -11.14
N ASP A 304 16.48 -4.87 -11.35
CA ASP A 304 16.30 -6.21 -11.91
C ASP A 304 15.62 -7.12 -10.89
N GLY A 305 14.46 -7.66 -11.27
CA GLY A 305 13.68 -8.58 -10.45
C GLY A 305 14.42 -9.87 -10.13
N LEU A 306 15.38 -10.31 -10.95
CA LEU A 306 16.22 -11.47 -10.64
C LEU A 306 17.32 -11.15 -9.62
N ALA A 307 17.70 -9.88 -9.45
CA ALA A 307 18.60 -9.48 -8.36
C ALA A 307 17.86 -9.46 -7.00
N VAL A 308 16.54 -9.29 -7.02
CA VAL A 308 15.69 -9.34 -5.82
C VAL A 308 15.29 -10.77 -5.49
N ALA A 309 14.81 -11.53 -6.48
CA ALA A 309 14.38 -12.90 -6.33
C ALA A 309 15.00 -13.77 -7.42
N PRO A 310 16.23 -14.27 -7.22
CA PRO A 310 16.86 -15.22 -8.14
C PRO A 310 16.01 -16.48 -8.31
N VAL A 311 16.03 -17.09 -9.50
CA VAL A 311 15.32 -18.36 -9.76
C VAL A 311 15.74 -19.46 -8.78
N ALA A 312 17.01 -19.47 -8.35
CA ALA A 312 17.54 -20.44 -7.40
C ALA A 312 16.91 -20.31 -5.99
N ASP A 313 16.38 -19.14 -5.63
CA ASP A 313 15.73 -18.91 -4.34
C ASP A 313 14.24 -19.25 -4.36
N ALA A 314 13.65 -19.47 -5.55
CA ALA A 314 12.20 -19.55 -5.74
C ALA A 314 11.50 -20.57 -4.81
N GLY A 315 12.12 -21.73 -4.56
CA GLY A 315 11.54 -22.76 -3.68
C GLY A 315 11.50 -22.38 -2.19
N LYS A 316 12.23 -21.34 -1.78
CA LYS A 316 12.18 -20.78 -0.42
C LYS A 316 11.34 -19.50 -0.34
N LEU A 317 11.22 -18.80 -1.46
CA LEU A 317 10.59 -17.49 -1.54
C LEU A 317 9.08 -17.61 -1.79
N TYR A 318 8.64 -18.56 -2.61
CA TYR A 318 7.29 -18.59 -3.15
C TYR A 318 6.46 -19.78 -2.65
N ALA A 319 5.16 -19.54 -2.45
CA ALA A 319 4.17 -20.57 -2.14
C ALA A 319 3.79 -21.41 -3.37
N ASP A 320 3.78 -20.81 -4.56
CA ASP A 320 3.26 -21.40 -5.80
C ASP A 320 4.16 -21.15 -7.03
N GLY A 321 5.44 -20.86 -6.78
CA GLY A 321 6.39 -20.50 -7.84
C GLY A 321 6.19 -19.09 -8.42
N LEU A 322 5.36 -18.26 -7.80
CA LEU A 322 5.19 -16.85 -8.14
C LEU A 322 4.96 -15.96 -6.91
N HIS A 323 3.99 -16.30 -6.07
CA HIS A 323 3.57 -15.47 -4.94
C HIS A 323 4.44 -15.75 -3.71
N PRO A 324 5.04 -14.71 -3.08
CA PRO A 324 5.86 -14.87 -1.87
C PRO A 324 5.09 -15.55 -0.74
N THR A 325 5.75 -16.39 0.06
CA THR A 325 5.21 -16.79 1.37
C THR A 325 5.27 -15.61 2.34
N ALA A 326 4.72 -15.75 3.55
CA ALA A 326 4.89 -14.75 4.60
C ALA A 326 6.37 -14.42 4.85
N GLU A 327 7.24 -15.43 4.96
CA GLU A 327 8.69 -15.23 5.09
C GLU A 327 9.30 -14.64 3.81
N GLY A 328 8.77 -15.03 2.65
CA GLY A 328 9.13 -14.45 1.36
C GLY A 328 8.88 -12.94 1.28
N GLU A 329 7.79 -12.44 1.86
CA GLU A 329 7.49 -11.00 1.94
C GLU A 329 8.56 -10.25 2.74
N HIS A 330 9.06 -10.82 3.84
CA HIS A 330 10.19 -10.24 4.60
C HIS A 330 11.48 -10.21 3.77
N VAL A 331 11.79 -11.31 3.07
CA VAL A 331 12.98 -11.36 2.18
C VAL A 331 12.88 -10.31 1.07
N LEU A 332 11.69 -10.13 0.49
CA LEU A 332 11.45 -9.07 -0.49
C LEU A 332 11.58 -7.68 0.13
N ALA A 333 11.03 -7.47 1.32
CA ALA A 333 11.12 -6.20 2.03
C ALA A 333 12.58 -5.78 2.23
N ASP A 334 13.43 -6.68 2.74
CA ASP A 334 14.85 -6.40 2.96
C ASP A 334 15.56 -6.05 1.64
N ARG A 335 15.37 -6.90 0.61
CA ARG A 335 16.09 -6.77 -0.66
C ARG A 335 15.63 -5.58 -1.49
N ILE A 336 14.32 -5.33 -1.55
CA ILE A 336 13.75 -4.17 -2.26
C ILE A 336 14.02 -2.91 -1.44
N GLY A 337 13.74 -2.92 -0.14
CA GLY A 337 13.92 -1.81 0.79
C GLY A 337 15.32 -1.24 0.75
N ALA A 338 16.35 -2.09 0.86
CA ALA A 338 17.74 -1.65 0.77
C ALA A 338 18.06 -0.95 -0.56
N ARG A 339 17.47 -1.42 -1.67
CA ARG A 339 17.66 -0.80 -3.01
C ARG A 339 16.92 0.53 -3.12
N LEU A 340 15.72 0.63 -2.55
CA LEU A 340 14.94 1.87 -2.52
C LEU A 340 15.59 2.93 -1.62
N ALA A 341 16.09 2.54 -0.44
CA ALA A 341 16.76 3.44 0.49
C ALA A 341 18.06 4.05 -0.07
N ALA A 342 18.75 3.30 -0.94
CA ALA A 342 19.93 3.78 -1.65
C ALA A 342 19.63 4.78 -2.78
N VAL A 343 18.35 4.96 -3.17
CA VAL A 343 17.97 5.93 -4.21
C VAL A 343 18.08 7.36 -3.64
N PRO A 344 18.86 8.26 -4.28
CA PRO A 344 18.96 9.63 -3.83
C PRO A 344 17.60 10.33 -3.85
N PRO A 345 17.24 11.09 -2.80
CA PRO A 345 15.97 11.80 -2.77
C PRO A 345 15.81 12.76 -3.95
N GLY A 346 14.58 12.86 -4.44
CA GLY A 346 14.12 13.98 -5.28
C GLY A 346 13.94 15.26 -4.46
N PRO A 347 13.56 16.36 -5.13
CA PRO A 347 12.89 17.44 -4.41
C PRO A 347 11.63 16.89 -3.71
N GLU A 348 11.32 17.45 -2.55
CA GLU A 348 10.10 17.10 -1.82
C GLU A 348 8.89 17.45 -2.68
N ALA A 349 7.98 16.49 -2.89
CA ALA A 349 6.79 16.77 -3.69
C ALA A 349 5.88 17.77 -2.96
N ALA A 350 5.06 18.50 -3.72
CA ALA A 350 4.13 19.48 -3.15
C ALA A 350 3.28 18.86 -2.03
N PRO A 351 2.89 19.65 -1.00
CA PRO A 351 1.99 19.17 0.04
C PRO A 351 0.71 18.61 -0.59
N GLU A 352 0.21 17.48 -0.08
CA GLU A 352 -1.13 17.01 -0.43
C GLU A 352 -2.09 18.17 -0.14
N ALA A 353 -2.87 18.59 -1.14
CA ALA A 353 -3.87 19.63 -0.95
C ALA A 353 -4.77 19.17 0.21
N GLY A 354 -4.75 19.93 1.32
CA GLY A 354 -5.45 19.56 2.53
C GLY A 354 -6.90 19.23 2.20
N GLU A 355 -7.43 18.17 2.82
CA GLU A 355 -8.83 17.77 2.73
C GLU A 355 -9.71 19.01 2.91
N GLY A 356 -10.18 19.59 1.79
CA GLY A 356 -11.19 20.61 1.82
C GLY A 356 -12.40 19.98 2.47
N ALA A 357 -12.73 20.44 3.68
CA ALA A 357 -13.99 20.09 4.32
C ALA A 357 -15.10 20.28 3.27
N PRO A 358 -15.94 19.27 2.98
CA PRO A 358 -17.10 19.52 2.16
C PRO A 358 -17.99 20.48 2.95
N GLY A 359 -18.16 21.68 2.40
CA GLY A 359 -19.17 22.64 2.85
C GLY A 359 -20.59 22.14 2.62
#